data_AF-A0A0A9Y751-F1
#
_entry.id   AF-A0A0A9Y751-F1
#
_cell.length_a   1.000
_cell.length_b   1.000
_cell.length_c   1.000
_cell.angle_alpha   90.00
_cell.angle_beta   90.00
_cell.angle_gamma   90.00
#
_symmetry.space_group_name_H-M   'P 1'
#
loop_
_entity.id
_entity.type
_entity.pdbx_description
1 polymer ?
#
loop_
_entity_poly.entity_id
_entity_poly.type
_entity_poly.pdbx_seq_one_letter_code
_entity_poly.pdbx_strand_id
1 'polypeptide(L)'
;QSQEIGKNVVPPVEALLIHDAVILAAQALHNLGLVEPKRIDCWLKMAWESGYSVINYMKISEIDGLSGRVKFDNEGFRSDFSLDIIELTQTGLHVKGKWSTQSGVSIEVAEP
;
A
#
# COMPACT_ATOMS: atom_id res chain seq x y z
N GLN A 1 -16.93 32.41 17.25
CA GLN A 1 -16.30 32.14 15.95
C GLN A 1 -15.35 30.98 16.20
N SER A 2 -15.80 29.75 15.92
CA SER A 2 -15.13 28.56 16.45
C SER A 2 -15.12 27.44 15.41
N GLN A 3 -13.90 27.08 15.00
CA GLN A 3 -13.44 25.84 14.36
C GLN A 3 -14.07 25.40 13.02
N GLU A 4 -13.42 25.79 11.91
CA GLU A 4 -13.35 24.99 10.67
C GLU A 4 -12.03 24.19 10.60
N ILE A 5 -11.59 23.60 11.71
CA ILE A 5 -10.44 22.69 11.72
C ILE A 5 -10.96 21.29 11.41
N GLY A 6 -11.14 20.99 10.12
CA GLY A 6 -11.68 19.69 9.70
C GLY A 6 -12.17 19.58 8.26
N LYS A 7 -11.66 20.36 7.30
CA LYS A 7 -11.77 19.92 5.90
C LYS A 7 -10.98 18.62 5.80
N ASN A 8 -11.63 17.53 5.39
CA ASN A 8 -11.03 16.21 5.18
C ASN A 8 -9.76 16.33 4.33
N VAL A 9 -8.60 16.54 4.96
CA VAL A 9 -7.31 16.61 4.28
C VAL A 9 -6.98 15.18 3.92
N VAL A 10 -7.09 14.86 2.64
CA VAL A 10 -6.55 13.61 2.10
C VAL A 10 -5.04 13.67 2.30
N PRO A 11 -4.42 12.76 3.08
CA PRO A 11 -2.98 12.73 3.23
C PRO A 11 -2.28 12.57 1.88
N PRO A 12 -1.04 13.08 1.72
CA PRO A 12 -0.25 12.77 0.54
C PRO A 12 -0.11 11.25 0.37
N VAL A 13 -0.12 10.78 -0.88
CA VAL A 13 -0.07 9.35 -1.19
C VAL A 13 1.17 8.70 -0.59
N GLU A 14 2.28 9.43 -0.51
CA GLU A 14 3.54 8.99 0.08
C GLU A 14 3.37 8.60 1.55
N ALA A 15 2.56 9.34 2.31
CA ALA A 15 2.29 9.04 3.71
C ALA A 15 1.47 7.75 3.87
N LEU A 16 0.47 7.54 3.00
CA LEU A 16 -0.32 6.31 2.98
C LEU A 16 0.54 5.10 2.61
N LEU A 17 1.42 5.26 1.61
CA LEU A 17 2.34 4.21 1.17
C LEU A 17 3.36 3.84 2.25
N ILE A 18 3.93 4.82 2.97
CA ILE A 18 4.87 4.55 4.07
C ILE A 18 4.16 3.83 5.22
N HIS A 19 2.95 4.26 5.58
CA HIS A 19 2.14 3.57 6.59
C HIS A 19 1.97 2.10 6.23
N ASP A 20 1.48 1.82 5.02
CA ASP A 20 1.22 0.45 4.59
C ASP A 20 2.51 -0.39 4.46
N ALA A 21 3.62 0.23 4.05
CA ALA A 21 4.93 -0.44 3.99
C ALA A 21 5.41 -0.91 5.37
N VAL A 22 5.22 -0.09 6.41
CA VAL A 22 5.58 -0.44 7.79
C VAL A 22 4.71 -1.59 8.30
N ILE A 23 3.40 -1.53 8.05
CA ILE A 23 2.47 -2.59 8.45
C ILE A 23 2.78 -3.92 7.75
N LEU A 24 3.02 -3.88 6.43
CA LEU A 24 3.40 -5.05 5.64
C LEU A 24 4.70 -5.67 6.17
N ALA A 25 5.74 -4.86 6.41
CA ALA A 25 7.01 -5.34 6.93
C ALA A 25 6.87 -5.96 8.33
N ALA A 26 6.09 -5.32 9.21
CA ALA A 26 5.83 -5.85 10.55
C ALA A 26 5.08 -7.18 10.50
N GLN A 27 4.05 -7.30 9.66
CA GLN A 27 3.29 -8.54 9.47
C GLN A 27 4.16 -9.66 8.88
N ALA A 28 4.99 -9.35 7.88
CA ALA A 28 5.90 -10.32 7.28
C ALA A 28 6.92 -10.84 8.30
N LEU A 29 7.52 -9.96 9.11
CA LEU A 29 8.45 -10.33 10.18
C LEU A 29 7.76 -11.15 11.27
N HIS A 30 6.55 -10.75 11.69
CA HIS A 30 5.77 -11.50 12.68
C HIS A 30 5.48 -12.94 12.22
N ASN A 31 5.09 -13.10 10.96
CA ASN A 31 4.76 -14.41 10.39
C ASN A 31 5.99 -15.29 10.13
N LEU A 32 7.14 -14.69 9.79
CA LEU A 32 8.40 -15.40 9.61
C LEU A 32 8.98 -15.92 10.94
N GLY A 33 8.59 -15.31 12.07
CA GLY A 33 9.04 -15.69 13.41
C GLY A 33 10.30 -14.95 13.84
N LEU A 34 11.16 -15.62 14.63
CA LEU A 34 12.36 -14.98 15.17
C LEU A 34 13.38 -14.69 14.04
N VAL A 35 13.61 -13.41 13.79
CA VAL A 35 14.58 -12.91 12.81
C VAL A 35 15.64 -12.12 13.55
N GLU A 36 16.88 -12.64 13.58
CA GLU A 36 17.98 -11.99 14.26
C GLU A 36 18.59 -10.86 13.39
N PRO A 37 18.62 -9.62 13.89
CA PRO A 37 19.26 -8.53 13.18
C PRO A 37 20.78 -8.75 13.13
N LYS A 38 21.39 -8.47 11.97
CA LYS A 38 22.84 -8.59 11.75
C LYS A 38 23.44 -7.26 11.36
N ARG A 39 24.58 -6.91 11.97
CA ARG A 39 25.42 -5.81 11.50
C ARG A 39 26.08 -6.21 10.17
N ILE A 40 25.93 -5.38 9.16
CA ILE A 40 26.54 -5.58 7.83
C ILE A 40 27.65 -4.53 7.63
N ASP A 41 28.70 -4.92 6.92
CA ASP A 41 29.77 -4.05 6.46
C ASP A 41 29.82 -4.07 4.93
N CYS A 42 29.75 -2.89 4.30
CA CYS A 42 29.76 -2.72 2.85
C CYS A 42 31.05 -3.25 2.19
N TRP A 43 32.17 -3.31 2.91
CA TRP A 43 33.45 -3.79 2.38
C TRP A 43 33.63 -5.30 2.48
N LEU A 44 32.96 -5.94 3.44
CA LEU A 44 33.11 -7.38 3.69
C LEU A 44 32.31 -8.26 2.72
N LYS A 45 31.46 -7.68 1.86
CA LYS A 45 30.58 -8.40 0.90
C LYS A 45 29.79 -9.55 1.54
N MET A 46 29.48 -9.44 2.83
CA MET A 46 28.71 -10.44 3.58
C MET A 46 27.22 -10.09 3.53
N ALA A 47 26.40 -11.02 3.05
CA ALA A 47 24.96 -10.89 3.10
C ALA A 47 24.40 -11.18 4.50
N TRP A 48 23.16 -10.75 4.72
CA TRP A 48 22.36 -11.19 5.85
C TRP A 48 21.66 -12.50 5.52
N GLU A 49 21.90 -13.53 6.32
CA GLU A 49 21.43 -14.90 6.11
C GLU A 49 19.90 -14.95 6.05
N SER A 50 19.21 -14.21 6.92
CA SER A 50 17.74 -14.14 6.94
C SER A 50 17.16 -13.22 5.87
N GLY A 51 17.98 -12.41 5.19
CA GLY A 51 17.49 -11.37 4.28
C GLY A 51 16.66 -11.92 3.11
N TYR A 52 17.06 -13.08 2.57
CA TYR A 52 16.31 -13.76 1.49
C TYR A 52 14.93 -14.22 1.94
N SER A 53 14.84 -14.78 3.16
CA SER A 53 13.57 -15.19 3.75
C SER A 53 12.66 -13.99 4.04
N VAL A 54 13.22 -12.91 4.58
CA VAL A 54 12.48 -11.67 4.88
C VAL A 54 11.87 -11.07 3.61
N ILE A 55 12.66 -10.87 2.55
CA ILE A 55 12.13 -10.27 1.32
C ILE A 55 11.08 -11.16 0.66
N ASN A 56 11.26 -12.48 0.67
CA ASN A 56 10.27 -13.40 0.11
C ASN A 56 8.97 -13.40 0.92
N TYR A 57 9.05 -13.38 2.25
CA TYR A 57 7.86 -13.26 3.09
C TYR A 57 7.13 -11.94 2.87
N MET A 58 7.86 -10.83 2.69
CA MET A 58 7.25 -9.55 2.33
C MET A 58 6.55 -9.63 0.96
N LYS A 59 7.14 -10.28 -0.04
CA LYS A 59 6.52 -10.42 -1.38
C LYS A 59 5.22 -11.22 -1.36
N ILE A 60 5.16 -12.31 -0.58
CA ILE A 60 3.95 -13.16 -0.47
C ILE A 60 2.92 -12.63 0.55
N SER A 61 3.27 -11.60 1.33
CA SER A 61 2.36 -11.00 2.29
C SER A 61 1.33 -10.13 1.57
N GLU A 62 0.08 -10.25 1.98
CA GLU A 62 -1.03 -9.42 1.52
C GLU A 62 -1.67 -8.73 2.72
N ILE A 63 -1.91 -7.43 2.59
CA ILE A 63 -2.61 -6.61 3.60
C ILE A 63 -3.66 -5.73 2.92
N ASP A 64 -4.73 -5.42 3.66
CA ASP A 64 -5.65 -4.34 3.32
C ASP A 64 -5.18 -3.07 4.05
N GLY A 65 -4.43 -2.22 3.34
CA GLY A 65 -3.85 -0.99 3.87
C GLY A 65 -4.71 0.26 3.59
N LEU A 66 -4.21 1.43 3.99
CA LEU A 66 -4.86 2.71 3.74
C LEU A 66 -4.88 3.07 2.24
N SER A 67 -3.92 2.57 1.48
CA SER A 67 -3.87 2.69 0.02
C SER A 67 -4.62 1.55 -0.70
N GLY A 68 -5.51 0.84 0.01
CA GLY A 68 -6.20 -0.35 -0.48
C GLY A 68 -5.38 -1.62 -0.34
N ARG A 69 -5.74 -2.64 -1.12
CA ARG A 69 -5.06 -3.95 -1.10
C ARG A 69 -3.60 -3.82 -1.54
N VAL A 70 -2.68 -4.28 -0.71
CA VAL A 70 -1.23 -4.32 -0.97
C VAL A 70 -0.82 -5.77 -1.13
N LYS A 71 -0.37 -6.12 -2.34
CA LYS A 71 0.26 -7.39 -2.67
C LYS A 71 1.26 -7.18 -3.80
N PHE A 72 2.22 -8.09 -3.91
CA PHE A 72 3.27 -8.01 -4.92
C PHE A 72 3.19 -9.19 -5.87
N ASP A 73 3.61 -8.97 -7.12
CA ASP A 73 3.88 -10.06 -8.05
C ASP A 73 5.21 -10.77 -7.72
N ASN A 74 5.55 -11.77 -8.51
CA ASN A 74 6.76 -12.58 -8.32
C ASN A 74 8.05 -11.76 -8.44
N GLU A 75 8.03 -10.67 -9.20
CA GLU A 75 9.17 -9.77 -9.36
C GLU A 75 9.29 -8.82 -8.15
N GLY A 76 8.18 -8.56 -7.45
CA GLY A 76 8.11 -7.70 -6.27
C GLY A 76 7.47 -6.35 -6.57
N PHE A 77 6.74 -6.21 -7.67
CA PHE A 77 6.00 -5.00 -8.00
C PHE A 77 4.55 -5.11 -7.51
N ARG A 78 4.00 -3.98 -7.04
CA ARG A 78 2.57 -3.86 -6.75
C ARG A 78 1.82 -3.61 -8.06
N SER A 79 1.64 -4.66 -8.85
CA SER A 79 1.05 -4.60 -10.19
C SER A 79 -0.46 -4.86 -10.21
N ASP A 80 -1.02 -5.47 -9.16
CA ASP A 80 -2.47 -5.68 -9.00
C ASP A 80 -3.01 -4.77 -7.89
N PHE A 81 -3.62 -3.66 -8.31
CA PHE A 81 -4.23 -2.65 -7.45
C PHE A 81 -5.46 -2.04 -8.13
N SER A 82 -6.25 -1.32 -7.34
CA SER A 82 -7.43 -0.58 -7.82
C SER A 82 -7.26 0.91 -7.59
N LEU A 83 -7.86 1.71 -8.45
CA LEU A 83 -7.87 3.17 -8.37
C LEU A 83 -9.32 3.67 -8.35
N ASP A 84 -9.62 4.58 -7.44
CA ASP A 84 -10.89 5.31 -7.48
C ASP A 84 -10.80 6.40 -8.57
N ILE A 85 -11.83 6.47 -9.41
CA ILE A 85 -11.99 7.50 -10.44
C ILE A 85 -12.80 8.63 -9.82
N ILE A 86 -12.22 9.82 -9.74
CA ILE A 86 -12.83 10.96 -9.05
C ILE A 86 -13.38 11.96 -10.06
N GLU A 87 -14.61 12.41 -9.84
CA GLU A 87 -15.28 13.48 -10.59
C GLU A 87 -15.43 14.73 -9.73
N LEU A 88 -15.14 15.90 -10.30
CA LEU A 88 -15.44 17.18 -9.66
C LEU A 88 -16.84 17.64 -10.05
N THR A 89 -17.70 17.82 -9.06
CA THR A 89 -19.07 18.32 -9.21
C THR A 89 -19.26 19.65 -8.50
N GLN A 90 -20.44 20.25 -8.63
CA GLN A 90 -20.80 21.47 -7.89
C GLN A 90 -20.77 21.29 -6.37
N THR A 91 -20.93 20.07 -5.87
CA THR A 91 -20.93 19.76 -4.43
C THR A 91 -19.57 19.25 -3.93
N GLY A 92 -18.57 19.15 -4.81
CA GLY A 92 -17.21 18.72 -4.47
C GLY A 92 -16.72 17.53 -5.28
N LEU A 93 -15.62 16.92 -4.81
CA LEU A 93 -15.04 15.71 -5.40
C LEU A 93 -15.83 14.48 -4.94
N HIS A 94 -16.25 13.65 -5.89
CA HIS A 94 -16.94 12.39 -5.62
C HIS A 94 -16.27 11.25 -6.36
N VAL A 95 -16.30 10.06 -5.77
CA VAL A 95 -15.91 8.84 -6.48
C VAL A 95 -17.02 8.54 -7.49
N LYS A 96 -16.65 8.46 -8.77
CA LYS A 96 -17.55 8.21 -9.90
C LYS A 96 -17.44 6.78 -10.43
N GLY A 97 -16.41 6.05 -10.01
CA GLY A 97 -16.17 4.70 -10.43
C GLY A 97 -14.84 4.18 -9.93
N LYS A 98 -14.47 2.98 -10.38
CA LYS A 98 -13.21 2.33 -10.04
C LYS A 98 -12.55 1.77 -11.29
N TRP A 99 -11.23 1.73 -11.27
CA TRP A 99 -10.41 1.01 -12.22
C TRP A 99 -9.63 -0.09 -11.50
N SER A 100 -9.46 -1.25 -12.13
CA SER A 100 -8.48 -2.25 -11.71
C SER A 100 -7.82 -2.90 -12.92
N THR A 101 -6.68 -3.55 -12.72
CA THR A 101 -6.01 -4.33 -13.78
C THR A 101 -6.85 -5.49 -14.29
N GLN A 102 -7.75 -6.03 -13.47
CA GLN A 102 -8.57 -7.19 -13.79
C GLN A 102 -9.87 -6.80 -14.53
N SER A 103 -10.53 -5.74 -14.07
CA SER A 103 -11.87 -5.35 -14.54
C SER A 103 -11.86 -4.16 -15.49
N GLY A 104 -10.72 -3.48 -15.68
CA GLY A 104 -10.70 -2.18 -16.36
C GLY A 104 -11.54 -1.16 -15.61
N VAL A 105 -12.18 -0.24 -16.34
CA VAL A 105 -13.02 0.83 -15.78
C VAL A 105 -14.45 0.34 -15.50
N SER A 106 -14.94 0.61 -14.31
CA SER A 106 -16.34 0.45 -13.90
C SER A 106 -16.86 1.79 -13.39
N ILE A 107 -17.88 2.36 -14.04
CA ILE A 107 -18.48 3.64 -13.66
C ILE A 107 -19.78 3.38 -12.90
N GLU A 108 -19.94 4.08 -11.78
CA GLU A 108 -21.20 4.11 -11.04
C GLU A 108 -22.18 5.04 -11.78
N VAL A 109 -23.16 4.42 -12.42
CA VAL A 109 -24.26 5.13 -13.06
C VAL A 109 -25.10 5.75 -11.94
N ALA A 110 -25.22 7.08 -11.94
CA ALA A 110 -26.11 7.73 -10.99
C ALA A 110 -27.54 7.30 -11.30
N GLU A 111 -28.29 6.85 -10.29
CA GLU A 111 -29.73 6.66 -10.46
C GLU A 111 -30.37 7.99 -10.92
N PRO A 112 -31.31 7.95 -11.87
CA PRO A 112 -31.92 9.14 -12.46
C PRO A 112 -32.74 9.98 -11.47
#